data_AF-C3KM10-F1
#
_entry.id   AF-C3KM10-F1
#
_cell.length_a   1.000
_cell.length_b   1.000
_cell.length_c   1.000
_cell.angle_alpha   90.00
_cell.angle_beta   90.00
_cell.angle_gamma   90.00
#
_symmetry.space_group_name_H-M   'P 1'
#
loop_
_entity.id
_entity.type
_entity.pdbx_description
1 polymer ?
#
loop_
_entity_poly.entity_id
_entity_poly.type
_entity_poly.pdbx_seq_one_letter_code
_entity_poly.pdbx_strand_id
1 'polypeptide(L)'
;MDAEAGSKRVPCSEEEVSEFFDRMTSAQKRDAYRFAVKCATACLADADELISEAYVRMCDGRRTRLSDTDDLFPVLLGTIKSLASDVQFITERTRIRRMGSGKEKGKYRVIERDADHGTIAVDEASADAGDVVDRMDPDEYLKPCLAIKKGGNCGTVPFFTRMELERFRDDLRQRITVQEASPWLSPIERASRKAHRPTKDVIRLLLEGKLKTVAYSRSEHGYAALLVDPAEIRMKIRRKRRNTDRMTAQSIAKELNATPGTVAALVDHGHIPASAVKLQPDGRKVRSVARADFDAFRSTYQSVFHLAKELGTSPTRLFRELALLGVQPAFDRSVFYAAYYRRADIESHRSNVVARVAQSIRRDTKAVAGEPSSDHVSTAT
;
A
#
# COMPACT_ATOMS: atom_id res chain seq x y z
N MET A 1 31.76 -15.08 -61.88
CA MET A 1 30.31 -14.79 -61.87
C MET A 1 29.79 -15.41 -60.60
N ASP A 2 29.95 -14.67 -59.49
CA ASP A 2 29.54 -15.14 -58.18
C ASP A 2 28.05 -14.83 -58.03
N ALA A 3 27.25 -15.88 -57.89
CA ALA A 3 25.83 -15.76 -57.64
C ALA A 3 25.64 -15.21 -56.22
N GLU A 4 25.27 -13.93 -56.12
CA GLU A 4 24.75 -13.33 -54.88
C GLU A 4 23.51 -14.11 -54.45
N ALA A 5 23.70 -15.06 -53.52
CA ALA A 5 22.62 -15.69 -52.80
C ALA A 5 21.95 -14.62 -51.91
N GLY A 6 20.95 -13.92 -52.46
CA GLY A 6 20.19 -12.94 -51.72
C GLY A 6 19.54 -13.58 -50.50
N SER A 7 20.02 -13.25 -49.31
CA SER A 7 19.47 -13.76 -48.04
C SER A 7 17.98 -13.46 -47.98
N LYS A 8 17.16 -14.53 -48.03
CA LYS A 8 15.70 -14.41 -47.99
C LYS A 8 15.29 -13.86 -46.63
N ARG A 9 14.44 -12.83 -46.64
CA ARG A 9 13.82 -12.27 -45.43
C ARG A 9 12.50 -12.97 -45.14
N VAL A 10 12.29 -13.35 -43.89
CA VAL A 10 11.08 -14.07 -43.42
C VAL A 10 10.44 -13.29 -42.28
N PRO A 11 9.10 -13.19 -42.20
CA PRO A 11 8.40 -12.60 -41.06
C PRO A 11 8.75 -13.34 -39.76
N CYS A 12 8.83 -12.62 -38.65
CA CYS A 12 8.96 -13.25 -37.33
C CYS A 12 7.62 -13.87 -36.93
N SER A 13 7.61 -15.12 -36.42
CA SER A 13 6.40 -15.70 -35.83
C SER A 13 6.20 -15.20 -34.39
N GLU A 14 4.98 -15.24 -33.87
CA GLU A 14 4.70 -14.85 -32.48
C GLU A 14 5.44 -15.75 -31.48
N GLU A 15 5.50 -17.06 -31.75
CA GLU A 15 6.19 -18.03 -30.90
C GLU A 15 7.69 -17.76 -30.86
N GLU A 16 8.32 -17.50 -32.01
CA GLU A 16 9.75 -17.16 -32.10
C GLU A 16 10.08 -15.90 -31.29
N VAL A 17 9.25 -14.88 -31.39
CA VAL A 17 9.44 -13.60 -30.68
C VAL A 17 9.26 -13.81 -29.17
N SER A 18 8.23 -14.54 -28.75
CA SER A 18 7.98 -14.83 -27.34
C SER A 18 9.16 -15.61 -26.71
N GLU A 19 9.60 -16.69 -27.37
CA GLU A 19 10.75 -17.49 -26.90
C GLU A 19 12.04 -16.68 -26.84
N PHE A 20 12.25 -15.77 -27.79
CA PHE A 20 13.41 -14.89 -27.79
C PHE A 20 13.41 -13.97 -26.56
N PHE A 21 12.29 -13.32 -26.23
CA PHE A 21 12.19 -12.44 -25.06
C PHE A 21 12.36 -13.19 -23.73
N ASP A 22 11.90 -14.44 -23.67
CA ASP A 22 12.11 -15.33 -22.54
C ASP A 22 13.58 -15.72 -22.37
N ARG A 23 14.26 -16.02 -23.49
CA ARG A 23 15.69 -16.39 -23.52
C ARG A 23 16.65 -15.20 -23.42
N MET A 24 16.18 -13.96 -23.56
CA MET A 24 17.03 -12.77 -23.48
C MET A 24 17.81 -12.73 -22.15
N THR A 25 19.14 -12.65 -22.26
CA THR A 25 20.02 -12.48 -21.10
C THR A 25 19.76 -11.14 -20.41
N SER A 26 20.11 -11.04 -19.12
CA SER A 26 20.03 -9.77 -18.39
C SER A 26 20.88 -8.67 -19.05
N ALA A 27 21.96 -9.02 -19.74
CA ALA A 27 22.77 -8.07 -20.51
C ALA A 27 21.96 -7.50 -21.69
N GLN A 28 21.39 -8.37 -22.54
CA GLN A 28 20.55 -7.97 -23.66
C GLN A 28 19.35 -7.13 -23.22
N LYS A 29 18.66 -7.50 -22.13
CA LYS A 29 17.53 -6.72 -21.59
C LYS A 29 17.97 -5.30 -21.19
N ARG A 30 19.13 -5.16 -20.54
CA ARG A 30 19.70 -3.85 -20.19
C ARG A 30 20.10 -3.04 -21.42
N ASP A 31 20.70 -3.67 -22.42
CA ASP A 31 21.17 -2.98 -23.61
C ASP A 31 20.01 -2.51 -24.50
N ALA A 32 18.97 -3.35 -24.67
CA ALA A 32 17.72 -2.96 -25.32
C ALA A 32 17.06 -1.78 -24.58
N TYR A 33 17.03 -1.81 -23.23
CA TYR A 33 16.48 -0.73 -22.43
C TYR A 33 17.26 0.58 -22.59
N ARG A 34 18.60 0.54 -22.49
CA ARG A 34 19.45 1.72 -22.69
C ARG A 34 19.28 2.30 -24.09
N PHE A 35 19.17 1.43 -25.09
CA PHE A 35 18.89 1.85 -26.46
C PHE A 35 17.52 2.52 -26.58
N ALA A 36 16.47 1.94 -25.99
CA ALA A 36 15.13 2.53 -25.98
C ALA A 36 15.09 3.88 -25.24
N VAL A 37 15.81 4.03 -24.12
CA VAL A 37 15.94 5.33 -23.41
C VAL A 37 16.60 6.38 -24.31
N LYS A 38 17.66 6.01 -25.05
CA LYS A 38 18.30 6.91 -26.00
C LYS A 38 17.38 7.28 -27.17
N CYS A 39 16.56 6.35 -27.65
CA CYS A 39 15.57 6.61 -28.69
C CYS A 39 14.41 7.47 -28.19
N ALA A 40 13.97 7.26 -26.95
CA ALA A 40 12.87 8.00 -26.32
C ALA A 40 13.15 9.51 -26.26
N THR A 41 14.41 9.97 -26.20
CA THR A 41 14.71 11.40 -26.24
C THR A 41 14.30 12.10 -27.53
N ALA A 42 14.07 11.35 -28.61
CA ALA A 42 13.66 11.88 -29.91
C ALA A 42 12.14 11.76 -30.17
N CYS A 43 11.38 11.17 -29.25
CA CYS A 43 9.93 10.96 -29.40
C CYS A 43 9.18 11.23 -28.09
N LEU A 44 7.85 11.12 -28.09
CA LEU A 44 7.03 11.33 -26.90
C LEU A 44 6.71 10.04 -26.14
N ALA A 45 7.22 8.90 -26.60
CA ALA A 45 7.02 7.61 -25.97
C ALA A 45 8.11 7.34 -24.92
N ASP A 46 7.72 6.74 -23.80
CA ASP A 46 8.67 6.26 -22.80
C ASP A 46 9.40 5.01 -23.32
N ALA A 47 10.61 4.73 -22.80
CA ALA A 47 11.42 3.57 -23.23
C ALA A 47 10.68 2.23 -23.11
N ASP A 48 9.88 2.09 -22.05
CA ASP A 48 9.04 0.91 -21.80
C ASP A 48 7.97 0.73 -22.90
N GLU A 49 7.43 1.82 -23.41
CA GLU A 49 6.40 1.82 -24.46
C GLU A 49 7.00 1.45 -25.82
N LEU A 50 8.21 1.96 -26.11
CA LEU A 50 8.94 1.60 -27.33
C LEU A 50 9.26 0.11 -27.38
N ILE A 51 9.68 -0.50 -26.27
CA ILE A 51 9.97 -1.94 -26.20
C ILE A 51 8.70 -2.76 -26.36
N SER A 52 7.61 -2.36 -25.69
CA SER A 52 6.34 -3.07 -25.73
C SER A 52 5.73 -3.05 -27.14
N GLU A 53 5.71 -1.89 -27.79
CA GLU A 53 5.23 -1.78 -29.15
C GLU A 53 6.17 -2.52 -30.13
N ALA A 54 7.48 -2.51 -29.88
CA ALA A 54 8.41 -3.25 -30.71
C ALA A 54 8.13 -4.76 -30.65
N TYR A 55 7.84 -5.29 -29.47
CA TYR A 55 7.38 -6.67 -29.29
C TYR A 55 6.14 -6.96 -30.13
N VAL A 56 5.08 -6.14 -30.00
CA VAL A 56 3.82 -6.33 -30.74
C VAL A 56 4.05 -6.31 -32.25
N ARG A 57 4.83 -5.34 -32.77
CA ARG A 57 5.13 -5.26 -34.21
C ARG A 57 5.97 -6.42 -34.72
N MET A 58 6.77 -7.04 -33.86
CA MET A 58 7.50 -8.26 -34.19
C MET A 58 6.57 -9.46 -34.23
N CYS A 59 5.67 -9.63 -33.25
CA CYS A 59 4.67 -10.71 -33.22
C CYS A 59 3.68 -10.63 -34.39
N ASP A 60 3.26 -9.42 -34.81
CA ASP A 60 2.36 -9.20 -35.94
C ASP A 60 2.98 -9.60 -37.31
N GLY A 61 4.23 -10.07 -37.35
CA GLY A 61 4.95 -10.41 -38.59
C GLY A 61 5.31 -9.20 -39.45
N ARG A 62 5.09 -7.96 -38.97
CA ARG A 62 5.44 -6.72 -39.70
C ARG A 62 6.94 -6.49 -39.80
N ARG A 63 7.73 -7.25 -39.05
CA ARG A 63 9.19 -7.20 -39.06
C ARG A 63 9.74 -8.51 -39.61
N THR A 64 10.69 -8.37 -40.52
CA THR A 64 11.33 -9.51 -41.16
C THR A 64 12.77 -9.66 -40.65
N ARG A 65 13.16 -10.91 -40.45
CA ARG A 65 14.53 -11.33 -40.12
C ARG A 65 15.17 -12.01 -41.33
N LEU A 66 16.49 -12.15 -41.32
CA LEU A 66 17.17 -13.01 -42.30
C LEU A 66 16.90 -14.47 -41.94
N SER A 67 16.57 -15.29 -42.94
CA SER A 67 16.24 -16.71 -42.74
C SER A 67 17.37 -17.56 -42.15
N ASP A 68 18.61 -17.08 -42.25
CA ASP A 68 19.83 -17.73 -41.77
C ASP A 68 20.18 -17.37 -40.32
N THR A 69 19.46 -16.44 -39.71
CA THR A 69 19.81 -15.86 -38.41
C THR A 69 18.65 -15.99 -37.42
N ASP A 70 18.89 -16.71 -36.32
CA ASP A 70 17.91 -16.88 -35.22
C ASP A 70 17.97 -15.76 -34.17
N ASP A 71 18.95 -14.85 -34.27
CA ASP A 71 19.05 -13.71 -33.37
C ASP A 71 18.07 -12.60 -33.77
N LEU A 72 17.02 -12.43 -32.96
CA LEU A 72 16.03 -11.37 -33.13
C LEU A 72 16.46 -10.04 -32.47
N PHE A 73 17.60 -9.99 -31.79
CA PHE A 73 18.03 -8.78 -31.09
C PHE A 73 18.26 -7.59 -32.05
N PRO A 74 18.90 -7.75 -33.23
CA PRO A 74 18.98 -6.67 -34.21
C PRO A 74 17.62 -6.21 -34.73
N VAL A 75 16.67 -7.15 -34.88
CA VAL A 75 15.29 -6.87 -35.31
C VAL A 75 14.56 -6.03 -34.27
N LEU A 76 14.73 -6.36 -32.99
CA LEU A 76 14.20 -5.60 -31.86
C LEU A 76 14.74 -4.16 -31.85
N LEU A 77 16.07 -3.99 -31.91
CA LEU A 77 16.68 -2.65 -31.91
C LEU A 77 16.26 -1.83 -33.14
N GLY A 78 16.20 -2.45 -34.32
CA GLY A 78 15.70 -1.83 -35.55
C GLY A 78 14.24 -1.37 -35.41
N THR A 79 13.41 -2.17 -34.76
CA THR A 79 11.99 -1.86 -34.52
C THR A 79 11.83 -0.70 -33.55
N ILE A 80 12.57 -0.68 -32.44
CA ILE A 80 12.61 0.44 -31.48
C ILE A 80 13.04 1.73 -32.17
N LYS A 81 14.09 1.67 -32.99
CA LYS A 81 14.57 2.85 -33.74
C LYS A 81 13.53 3.37 -34.73
N SER A 82 12.87 2.46 -35.45
CA SER A 82 11.81 2.81 -36.39
C SER A 82 10.60 3.42 -35.69
N LEU A 83 10.24 2.93 -34.51
CA LEU A 83 9.16 3.51 -33.69
C LEU A 83 9.48 4.91 -33.20
N ALA A 84 10.70 5.12 -32.70
CA ALA A 84 11.12 6.44 -32.23
C ALA A 84 11.26 7.48 -33.35
N SER A 85 11.40 7.04 -34.61
CA SER A 85 11.46 7.91 -35.79
C SER A 85 10.08 8.19 -36.40
N ASP A 86 9.05 7.46 -35.96
CA ASP A 86 7.69 7.59 -36.47
C ASP A 86 6.99 8.77 -35.78
N VAL A 87 6.86 9.88 -36.50
CA VAL A 87 6.23 11.13 -36.00
C VAL A 87 4.76 10.90 -35.60
N GLN A 88 4.10 9.89 -36.17
CA GLN A 88 2.71 9.56 -35.86
C GLN A 88 2.58 8.58 -34.71
N PHE A 89 3.69 8.02 -34.21
CA PHE A 89 3.67 7.12 -33.08
C PHE A 89 3.33 7.87 -31.78
N ILE A 90 2.05 7.86 -31.45
CA ILE A 90 1.51 8.31 -30.17
C ILE A 90 1.03 7.07 -29.44
N THR A 91 1.68 6.77 -28.31
CA THR A 91 1.28 5.62 -27.48
C THR A 91 -0.11 5.84 -26.91
N GLU A 92 -0.88 4.78 -26.72
CA GLU A 92 -2.23 4.88 -26.17
C GLU A 92 -2.23 5.55 -24.79
N ARG A 93 -1.16 5.37 -24.01
CA ARG A 93 -0.97 6.07 -22.73
C ARG A 93 -0.69 7.56 -22.90
N THR A 94 0.07 7.96 -23.91
CA THR A 94 0.25 9.38 -24.27
C THR A 94 -1.03 9.99 -24.81
N ARG A 95 -1.83 9.21 -25.55
CA ARG A 95 -3.18 9.58 -25.98
C ARG A 95 -4.08 9.83 -24.77
N ILE A 96 -4.12 8.89 -23.81
CA ILE A 96 -4.87 9.03 -22.55
C ILE A 96 -4.37 10.22 -21.72
N ARG A 97 -3.05 10.45 -21.60
CA ARG A 97 -2.49 11.61 -20.89
C ARG A 97 -2.86 12.93 -21.54
N ARG A 98 -2.80 13.04 -22.88
CA ARG A 98 -3.23 14.22 -23.64
C ARG A 98 -4.73 14.47 -23.52
N MET A 99 -5.54 13.41 -23.50
CA MET A 99 -6.97 13.50 -23.27
C MET A 99 -7.34 13.88 -21.82
N GLY A 100 -6.44 13.62 -20.86
CA GLY A 100 -6.67 13.90 -19.43
C GLY A 100 -6.14 15.24 -18.91
N SER A 101 -5.44 16.05 -19.72
CA SER A 101 -4.75 17.27 -19.26
C SER A 101 -5.43 18.60 -19.62
N GLY A 102 -6.64 18.58 -20.18
CA GLY A 102 -7.46 19.78 -20.41
C GLY A 102 -8.41 20.08 -19.24
N LYS A 103 -8.98 21.30 -19.20
CA LYS A 103 -10.02 21.73 -18.24
C LYS A 103 -11.29 20.85 -18.22
N GLU A 104 -11.40 19.88 -19.12
CA GLU A 104 -12.47 18.89 -19.16
C GLU A 104 -12.10 17.61 -18.38
N LYS A 105 -11.92 17.73 -17.06
CA LYS A 105 -12.01 16.54 -16.20
C LYS A 105 -13.46 16.07 -16.18
N GLY A 106 -13.76 14.99 -16.91
CA GLY A 106 -14.97 14.18 -16.67
C GLY A 106 -16.05 14.14 -17.75
N LYS A 107 -15.74 14.34 -19.04
CA LYS A 107 -16.75 14.19 -20.09
C LYS A 107 -16.24 13.52 -21.36
N TYR A 108 -16.04 12.19 -21.38
CA TYR A 108 -16.35 11.42 -22.59
C TYR A 108 -16.84 10.01 -22.20
N ARG A 109 -18.16 9.82 -22.39
CA ARG A 109 -18.77 8.52 -22.67
C ARG A 109 -18.25 8.06 -24.03
N VAL A 110 -18.02 6.75 -24.18
CA VAL A 110 -18.06 6.12 -25.51
C VAL A 110 -19.47 6.37 -26.05
N ILE A 111 -19.59 7.22 -27.07
CA ILE A 111 -20.83 7.39 -27.82
C ILE A 111 -20.85 6.26 -28.83
N GLU A 112 -21.53 5.17 -28.50
CA GLU A 112 -22.21 4.40 -29.52
C GLU A 112 -23.58 5.07 -29.71
N ARG A 113 -23.80 5.61 -30.90
CA ARG A 113 -25.16 5.92 -31.36
C ARG A 113 -25.87 4.58 -31.46
N ASP A 114 -26.89 4.39 -30.66
CA ASP A 114 -28.20 3.98 -31.14
C ASP A 114 -29.27 4.36 -30.10
N ALA A 115 -30.47 4.59 -30.63
CA ALA A 115 -31.55 5.35 -30.05
C ALA A 115 -32.24 4.69 -28.84
N ASP A 116 -32.93 5.52 -28.07
CA ASP A 116 -34.03 5.20 -27.16
C ASP A 116 -33.70 4.40 -25.88
N HIS A 117 -33.53 5.13 -24.77
CA HIS A 117 -34.48 5.13 -23.63
C HIS A 117 -33.87 5.71 -22.34
N GLY A 118 -34.63 6.60 -21.70
CA GLY A 118 -34.82 6.63 -20.24
C GLY A 118 -33.71 7.20 -19.37
N THR A 119 -33.82 8.48 -19.02
CA THR A 119 -33.09 9.14 -17.93
C THR A 119 -33.40 8.48 -16.58
N ILE A 120 -32.37 8.09 -15.81
CA ILE A 120 -32.49 7.81 -14.38
C ILE A 120 -31.45 8.67 -13.65
N ALA A 121 -31.94 9.52 -12.75
CA ALA A 121 -31.13 10.33 -11.84
C ALA A 121 -30.38 9.43 -10.85
N VAL A 122 -29.14 9.77 -10.53
CA VAL A 122 -28.37 9.12 -9.46
C VAL A 122 -28.06 10.17 -8.41
N ASP A 123 -28.58 9.93 -7.20
CA ASP A 123 -28.34 10.73 -6.01
C ASP A 123 -26.85 10.77 -5.62
N GLU A 124 -26.40 11.96 -5.25
CA GLU A 124 -25.13 12.19 -4.58
C GLU A 124 -25.20 11.70 -3.13
N ALA A 125 -24.67 10.51 -2.87
CA ALA A 125 -24.40 10.05 -1.50
C ALA A 125 -22.89 10.12 -1.22
N SER A 126 -22.54 11.13 -0.44
CA SER A 126 -21.27 11.24 0.28
C SER A 126 -21.04 10.02 1.19
N ALA A 127 -19.83 9.49 1.21
CA ALA A 127 -19.31 8.69 2.31
C ALA A 127 -17.77 8.60 2.24
N ASP A 128 -17.13 9.14 3.28
CA ASP A 128 -15.75 8.88 3.68
C ASP A 128 -15.37 7.41 3.51
N ALA A 129 -14.42 7.13 2.63
CA ALA A 129 -13.74 5.85 2.55
C ALA A 129 -12.24 6.11 2.63
N GLY A 130 -11.66 5.77 3.78
CA GLY A 130 -10.20 5.69 3.94
C GLY A 130 -9.63 4.76 2.88
N ASP A 131 -8.74 5.30 2.07
CA ASP A 131 -8.03 4.67 0.96
C ASP A 131 -7.43 3.31 1.35
N VAL A 132 -8.07 2.24 0.88
CA VAL A 132 -7.42 0.94 0.69
C VAL A 132 -7.02 0.87 -0.78
N VAL A 133 -5.91 1.53 -1.11
CA VAL A 133 -5.26 1.33 -2.42
C VAL A 133 -4.53 0.00 -2.37
N ASP A 134 -5.28 -1.10 -2.51
CA ASP A 134 -4.72 -2.45 -2.68
C ASP A 134 -4.19 -2.53 -4.11
N ARG A 135 -2.93 -2.10 -4.31
CA ARG A 135 -2.24 -2.32 -5.57
C ARG A 135 -2.06 -3.83 -5.74
N MET A 136 -2.79 -4.39 -6.68
CA MET A 136 -2.69 -5.77 -7.15
C MET A 136 -1.21 -6.10 -7.42
N ASP A 137 -0.66 -7.09 -6.71
CA ASP A 137 0.69 -7.58 -6.96
C ASP A 137 0.59 -8.55 -8.16
N PRO A 138 1.07 -8.16 -9.34
CA PRO A 138 0.82 -8.90 -10.57
C PRO A 138 1.60 -10.21 -10.66
N ASP A 139 2.73 -10.29 -9.95
CA ASP A 139 3.71 -11.37 -10.02
C ASP A 139 3.17 -12.73 -9.51
N GLU A 140 2.01 -12.78 -8.84
CA GLU A 140 1.45 -14.01 -8.24
C GLU A 140 0.50 -14.79 -9.18
N TYR A 141 -0.05 -14.16 -10.24
CA TYR A 141 -1.07 -14.82 -11.11
C TYR A 141 -0.81 -14.70 -12.61
N LEU A 142 -0.06 -13.68 -13.02
CA LEU A 142 0.40 -13.49 -14.39
C LEU A 142 1.90 -13.23 -14.30
N LYS A 143 2.73 -14.00 -15.02
CA LYS A 143 4.16 -13.71 -15.03
C LYS A 143 4.36 -12.52 -15.95
N PRO A 144 4.82 -11.36 -15.45
CA PRO A 144 5.14 -10.28 -16.37
C PRO A 144 6.33 -10.67 -17.25
N CYS A 145 6.18 -10.54 -18.57
CA CYS A 145 7.27 -10.71 -19.54
C CYS A 145 8.42 -9.74 -19.25
N LEU A 146 8.09 -8.57 -18.69
CA LEU A 146 9.03 -7.56 -18.20
C LEU A 146 8.55 -7.01 -16.84
N ALA A 147 9.26 -7.33 -15.76
CA ALA A 147 9.14 -6.65 -14.47
C ALA A 147 10.35 -5.73 -14.26
N ILE A 148 10.21 -4.44 -14.53
CA ILE A 148 11.27 -3.46 -14.30
C ILE A 148 11.08 -2.85 -12.91
N LYS A 149 11.84 -3.32 -11.92
CA LYS A 149 11.92 -2.64 -10.62
C LYS A 149 12.57 -1.27 -10.80
N LYS A 150 11.77 -0.21 -10.85
CA LYS A 150 12.29 1.16 -10.66
C LYS A 150 12.22 1.53 -9.18
N GLY A 151 13.35 1.98 -8.64
CA GLY A 151 13.38 2.75 -7.40
C GLY A 151 12.80 4.13 -7.65
N GLY A 152 11.54 4.33 -7.29
CA GLY A 152 10.83 5.61 -7.40
C GLY A 152 9.32 5.40 -7.50
N ASN A 153 8.53 6.35 -6.97
CA ASN A 153 7.06 6.27 -6.77
C ASN A 153 6.18 6.02 -8.03
N CYS A 154 6.75 5.72 -9.20
CA CYS A 154 6.03 5.20 -10.34
C CYS A 154 5.95 3.67 -10.24
N GLY A 155 4.79 3.15 -9.79
CA GLY A 155 4.57 1.72 -9.68
C GLY A 155 4.95 0.97 -10.96
N THR A 156 5.66 -0.14 -10.81
CA THR A 156 5.96 -1.11 -11.85
C THR A 156 4.64 -1.46 -12.55
N VAL A 157 4.48 -1.09 -13.82
CA VAL A 157 3.37 -1.64 -14.60
C VAL A 157 3.89 -2.97 -15.16
N PRO A 158 3.39 -4.11 -14.67
CA PRO A 158 3.74 -5.41 -15.24
C PRO A 158 3.33 -5.45 -16.71
N PHE A 159 4.21 -5.96 -17.57
CA PHE A 159 3.86 -6.25 -18.96
C PHE A 159 3.48 -7.71 -19.10
N PHE A 160 2.32 -8.00 -19.66
CA PHE A 160 1.86 -9.37 -19.92
C PHE A 160 1.72 -9.58 -21.42
N THR A 161 2.01 -10.79 -21.90
CA THR A 161 1.71 -11.12 -23.29
C THR A 161 0.21 -11.08 -23.51
N ARG A 162 -0.19 -10.78 -24.75
CA ARG A 162 -1.60 -10.91 -25.17
C ARG A 162 -2.12 -12.33 -24.92
N MET A 163 -1.31 -13.34 -25.24
CA MET A 163 -1.65 -14.75 -25.01
C MET A 163 -1.88 -15.06 -23.52
N GLU A 164 -1.06 -14.56 -22.60
CA GLU A 164 -1.28 -14.77 -21.16
C GLU A 164 -2.55 -14.08 -20.66
N LEU A 165 -2.84 -12.86 -21.15
CA LEU A 165 -4.08 -12.16 -20.81
C LEU A 165 -5.32 -12.87 -21.36
N GLU A 166 -5.24 -13.37 -22.59
CA GLU A 166 -6.30 -14.15 -23.22
C GLU A 166 -6.50 -15.48 -22.49
N ARG A 167 -5.43 -16.21 -22.19
CA ARG A 167 -5.48 -17.44 -21.39
C ARG A 167 -6.07 -17.19 -20.00
N PHE A 168 -5.64 -16.13 -19.31
CA PHE A 168 -6.20 -15.75 -18.03
C PHE A 168 -7.69 -15.42 -18.13
N ARG A 169 -8.10 -14.67 -19.16
CA ARG A 169 -9.52 -14.36 -19.40
C ARG A 169 -10.32 -15.64 -19.66
N ASP A 170 -9.78 -16.58 -20.42
CA ASP A 170 -10.46 -17.82 -20.78
C ASP A 170 -10.54 -18.76 -19.57
N ASP A 171 -9.48 -18.85 -18.75
CA ASP A 171 -9.48 -19.55 -17.47
C ASP A 171 -10.57 -18.98 -16.54
N LEU A 172 -10.70 -17.65 -16.46
CA LEU A 172 -11.77 -17.01 -15.69
C LEU A 172 -13.17 -17.33 -16.24
N ARG A 173 -13.34 -17.37 -17.56
CA ARG A 173 -14.63 -17.70 -18.21
C ARG A 173 -15.03 -19.15 -17.97
N GLN A 174 -14.08 -20.08 -17.94
CA GLN A 174 -14.35 -21.48 -17.62
C GLN A 174 -14.86 -21.68 -16.18
N ARG A 175 -14.67 -20.69 -15.29
CA ARG A 175 -15.15 -20.74 -13.91
C ARG A 175 -16.56 -20.17 -13.74
N ILE A 176 -17.24 -19.76 -14.81
CA ILE A 176 -18.63 -19.31 -14.76
C ILE A 176 -19.53 -20.51 -14.47
N THR A 177 -20.24 -20.46 -13.35
CA THR A 177 -21.14 -21.54 -12.91
C THR A 177 -22.62 -21.18 -13.06
N VAL A 178 -22.95 -19.89 -13.09
CA VAL A 178 -24.33 -19.39 -13.18
C VAL A 178 -24.45 -18.50 -14.41
N GLN A 179 -25.41 -18.81 -15.28
CA GLN A 179 -25.59 -18.12 -16.56
C GLN A 179 -26.37 -16.80 -16.41
N GLU A 180 -27.19 -16.67 -15.37
CA GLU A 180 -28.01 -15.49 -15.09
C GLU A 180 -27.49 -14.70 -13.88
N ALA A 181 -27.32 -13.40 -14.07
CA ALA A 181 -26.87 -12.49 -13.02
C ALA A 181 -27.99 -12.28 -11.99
N SER A 182 -27.88 -12.94 -10.83
CA SER A 182 -28.81 -12.70 -9.73
C SER A 182 -28.54 -11.34 -9.03
N PRO A 183 -29.57 -10.66 -8.48
CA PRO A 183 -29.42 -9.32 -7.90
C PRO A 183 -28.43 -9.18 -6.73
N TRP A 184 -28.14 -10.27 -6.02
CA TRP A 184 -27.19 -10.27 -4.90
C TRP A 184 -25.73 -10.45 -5.32
N LEU A 185 -25.48 -10.86 -6.57
CA LEU A 185 -24.14 -10.96 -7.11
C LEU A 185 -23.59 -9.55 -7.35
N SER A 186 -22.28 -9.37 -7.21
CA SER A 186 -21.65 -8.08 -7.38
C SER A 186 -20.32 -8.22 -8.12
N PRO A 187 -19.89 -7.20 -8.88
CA PRO A 187 -18.56 -7.20 -9.49
C PRO A 187 -17.48 -7.44 -8.44
N ILE A 188 -16.39 -8.12 -8.82
CA ILE A 188 -15.33 -8.58 -7.91
C ILE A 188 -14.90 -7.48 -6.93
N GLU A 189 -14.65 -6.25 -7.39
CA GLU A 189 -14.19 -5.14 -6.53
C GLU A 189 -15.25 -4.74 -5.48
N ARG A 190 -16.52 -4.68 -5.88
CA ARG A 190 -17.62 -4.35 -4.98
C ARG A 190 -17.88 -5.50 -4.00
N ALA A 191 -17.79 -6.74 -4.47
CA ALA A 191 -17.91 -7.93 -3.63
C ALA A 191 -16.78 -8.03 -2.62
N SER A 192 -15.54 -7.71 -3.03
CA SER A 192 -14.36 -7.65 -2.15
C SER A 192 -14.56 -6.66 -1.01
N ARG A 193 -15.05 -5.45 -1.32
CA ARG A 193 -15.40 -4.42 -0.33
C ARG A 193 -16.51 -4.89 0.61
N LYS A 194 -17.62 -5.42 0.09
CA LYS A 194 -18.74 -5.97 0.88
C LYS A 194 -18.30 -7.15 1.77
N ALA A 195 -17.37 -7.97 1.32
CA ALA A 195 -16.83 -9.10 2.08
C ALA A 195 -15.73 -8.70 3.08
N HIS A 196 -15.22 -7.45 3.00
CA HIS A 196 -14.03 -6.96 3.69
C HIS A 196 -12.81 -7.84 3.47
N ARG A 197 -12.56 -8.20 2.20
CA ARG A 197 -11.43 -9.03 1.76
C ARG A 197 -10.60 -8.30 0.71
N PRO A 198 -9.31 -8.62 0.60
CA PRO A 198 -8.47 -8.08 -0.46
C PRO A 198 -8.86 -8.74 -1.79
N THR A 199 -8.85 -7.95 -2.87
CA THR A 199 -9.31 -8.39 -4.20
C THR A 199 -8.52 -9.60 -4.69
N LYS A 200 -7.23 -9.66 -4.37
CA LYS A 200 -6.36 -10.80 -4.71
C LYS A 200 -6.85 -12.14 -4.15
N ASP A 201 -7.38 -12.15 -2.92
CA ASP A 201 -7.86 -13.40 -2.32
C ASP A 201 -9.14 -13.88 -3.01
N VAL A 202 -9.96 -12.94 -3.49
CA VAL A 202 -11.17 -13.24 -4.27
C VAL A 202 -10.79 -13.83 -5.63
N ILE A 203 -9.85 -13.20 -6.34
CA ILE A 203 -9.33 -13.71 -7.62
C ILE A 203 -8.72 -15.10 -7.43
N ARG A 204 -7.94 -15.32 -6.38
CA ARG A 204 -7.38 -16.65 -6.06
C ARG A 204 -8.47 -17.70 -5.86
N LEU A 205 -9.52 -17.40 -5.08
CA LEU A 205 -10.63 -18.35 -4.89
C LEU A 205 -11.35 -18.67 -6.19
N LEU A 206 -11.44 -17.71 -7.10
CA LEU A 206 -12.08 -17.88 -8.39
C LEU A 206 -11.22 -18.76 -9.32
N LEU A 207 -9.91 -18.48 -9.43
CA LEU A 207 -8.97 -19.29 -10.21
C LEU A 207 -8.86 -20.74 -9.70
N GLU A 208 -8.87 -20.92 -8.37
CA GLU A 208 -8.89 -22.22 -7.71
C GLU A 208 -10.24 -22.95 -7.87
N GLY A 209 -11.27 -22.33 -8.45
CA GLY A 209 -12.60 -22.92 -8.63
C GLY A 209 -13.33 -23.18 -7.31
N LYS A 210 -13.02 -22.44 -6.25
CA LYS A 210 -13.60 -22.64 -4.90
C LYS A 210 -14.90 -21.88 -4.68
N LEU A 211 -15.24 -20.94 -5.56
CA LEU A 211 -16.50 -20.22 -5.58
C LEU A 211 -17.52 -21.02 -6.40
N LYS A 212 -18.67 -21.29 -5.80
CA LYS A 212 -19.79 -21.99 -6.45
C LYS A 212 -20.66 -21.04 -7.25
N THR A 213 -20.70 -19.76 -6.89
CA THR A 213 -21.57 -18.76 -7.49
C THR A 213 -20.76 -17.69 -8.22
N VAL A 214 -20.51 -17.94 -9.50
CA VAL A 214 -19.83 -17.01 -10.41
C VAL A 214 -20.69 -16.84 -11.65
N ALA A 215 -21.10 -15.61 -11.92
CA ALA A 215 -21.85 -15.25 -13.12
C ALA A 215 -21.08 -14.25 -13.98
N TYR A 216 -21.53 -14.07 -15.22
CA TYR A 216 -20.94 -13.14 -16.17
C TYR A 216 -21.98 -12.11 -16.62
N SER A 217 -21.65 -10.84 -16.47
CA SER A 217 -22.45 -9.74 -16.99
C SER A 217 -22.07 -9.44 -18.43
N ARG A 218 -23.07 -9.33 -19.32
CA ARG A 218 -22.86 -8.89 -20.71
C ARG A 218 -22.69 -7.38 -20.85
N SER A 219 -23.04 -6.60 -19.83
CA SER A 219 -22.97 -5.13 -19.87
C SER A 219 -21.58 -4.58 -19.58
N GLU A 220 -20.70 -5.39 -19.00
CA GLU A 220 -19.35 -4.99 -18.59
C GLU A 220 -18.29 -5.80 -19.32
N HIS A 221 -17.04 -5.32 -19.29
CA HIS A 221 -15.92 -5.89 -20.02
C HIS A 221 -14.80 -6.32 -19.05
N GLY A 222 -13.96 -7.28 -19.48
CA GLY A 222 -12.82 -7.74 -18.70
C GLY A 222 -13.22 -8.49 -17.42
N TYR A 223 -12.41 -8.36 -16.36
CA TYR A 223 -12.69 -9.03 -15.08
C TYR A 223 -13.84 -8.38 -14.29
N ALA A 224 -14.21 -7.13 -14.62
CA ALA A 224 -15.34 -6.44 -13.99
C ALA A 224 -16.69 -7.09 -14.36
N ALA A 225 -16.75 -7.72 -15.54
CA ALA A 225 -17.89 -8.52 -15.99
C ALA A 225 -18.17 -9.74 -15.09
N LEU A 226 -17.23 -10.18 -14.26
CA LEU A 226 -17.42 -11.32 -13.37
C LEU A 226 -18.14 -10.88 -12.09
N LEU A 227 -19.28 -11.51 -11.86
CA LEU A 227 -20.13 -11.28 -10.71
C LEU A 227 -19.99 -12.45 -9.74
N VAL A 228 -19.74 -12.14 -8.47
CA VAL A 228 -19.50 -13.12 -7.41
C VAL A 228 -20.35 -12.80 -6.18
N ASP A 229 -20.69 -13.81 -5.39
CA ASP A 229 -21.43 -13.63 -4.13
C ASP A 229 -20.50 -13.16 -2.99
N PRO A 230 -20.73 -11.96 -2.42
CA PRO A 230 -19.97 -11.47 -1.28
C PRO A 230 -20.11 -12.34 -0.02
N ALA A 231 -21.25 -13.02 0.18
CA ALA A 231 -21.48 -13.87 1.34
C ALA A 231 -20.64 -15.16 1.25
N GLU A 232 -20.62 -15.81 0.08
CA GLU A 232 -19.75 -16.95 -0.19
C GLU A 232 -18.27 -16.61 0.07
N ILE A 233 -17.79 -15.48 -0.45
CA ILE A 233 -16.41 -15.00 -0.25
C ILE A 233 -16.10 -14.87 1.25
N ARG A 234 -17.02 -14.29 2.03
CA ARG A 234 -16.84 -14.09 3.47
C ARG A 234 -16.72 -15.41 4.22
N MET A 235 -17.47 -16.43 3.80
CA MET A 235 -17.44 -17.78 4.39
C MET A 235 -16.17 -18.54 4.03
N LYS A 236 -15.71 -18.45 2.78
CA LYS A 236 -14.54 -19.17 2.28
C LYS A 236 -13.23 -18.58 2.78
N ILE A 237 -13.13 -17.25 2.85
CA ILE A 237 -11.96 -16.58 3.41
C ILE A 237 -12.16 -16.43 4.92
N ARG A 238 -11.89 -17.49 5.69
CA ARG A 238 -11.80 -17.35 7.15
C ARG A 238 -10.74 -16.29 7.47
N ARG A 239 -11.07 -15.27 8.28
CA ARG A 239 -10.02 -14.40 8.84
C ARG A 239 -9.05 -15.33 9.56
N LYS A 240 -7.79 -15.36 9.13
CA LYS A 240 -6.71 -15.84 9.99
C LYS A 240 -6.92 -15.07 11.29
N ARG A 241 -7.28 -15.75 12.39
CA ARG A 241 -7.54 -15.10 13.69
C ARG A 241 -6.39 -14.13 13.88
N ARG A 242 -6.70 -12.83 13.97
CA ARG A 242 -5.70 -11.81 14.27
C ARG A 242 -5.01 -12.34 15.51
N ASN A 243 -3.72 -12.66 15.41
CA ASN A 243 -3.02 -13.33 16.50
C ASN A 243 -3.09 -12.34 17.67
N THR A 244 -4.05 -12.54 18.58
CA THR A 244 -4.38 -11.61 19.66
C THR A 244 -3.21 -11.43 20.60
N ASP A 245 -2.30 -12.39 20.56
CA ASP A 245 -1.07 -12.42 21.32
C ASP A 245 0.01 -11.45 20.79
N ARG A 246 -0.23 -10.74 19.68
CA ARG A 246 0.74 -9.80 19.11
C ARG A 246 0.14 -8.41 18.93
N MET A 247 0.78 -7.43 19.57
CA MET A 247 0.38 -6.03 19.55
C MET A 247 1.29 -5.22 18.62
N THR A 248 0.71 -4.24 17.94
CA THR A 248 1.46 -3.24 17.16
C THR A 248 1.81 -2.06 18.05
N ALA A 249 2.84 -1.29 17.66
CA ALA A 249 3.24 -0.08 18.38
C ALA A 249 2.08 0.91 18.59
N GLN A 250 1.16 1.02 17.62
CA GLN A 250 -0.05 1.85 17.75
C GLN A 250 -1.02 1.33 18.81
N SER A 251 -1.21 0.01 18.90
CA SER A 251 -2.07 -0.58 19.93
C SER A 251 -1.48 -0.37 21.32
N ILE A 252 -0.17 -0.56 21.45
CA ILE A 252 0.57 -0.34 22.70
C ILE A 252 0.52 1.14 23.10
N ALA A 253 0.68 2.06 22.15
CA ALA A 253 0.60 3.50 22.39
C ALA A 253 -0.75 3.91 22.97
N LYS A 254 -1.84 3.34 22.44
CA LYS A 254 -3.19 3.54 22.98
C LYS A 254 -3.34 3.00 24.40
N GLU A 255 -2.85 1.80 24.68
CA GLU A 255 -2.95 1.21 26.03
C GLU A 255 -2.06 1.91 27.06
N LEU A 256 -0.89 2.42 26.66
CA LEU A 256 0.01 3.20 27.53
C LEU A 256 -0.36 4.68 27.64
N ASN A 257 -1.33 5.14 26.83
CA ASN A 257 -1.64 6.55 26.63
C ASN A 257 -0.37 7.38 26.32
N ALA A 258 0.47 6.85 25.43
CA ALA A 258 1.75 7.41 25.04
C ALA A 258 1.78 7.70 23.53
N THR A 259 2.76 8.47 23.08
CA THR A 259 2.93 8.69 21.64
C THR A 259 3.48 7.43 20.96
N PRO A 260 3.13 7.17 19.68
CA PRO A 260 3.74 6.07 18.92
C PRO A 260 5.26 6.14 18.86
N GLY A 261 5.85 7.35 18.88
CA GLY A 261 7.29 7.56 18.93
C GLY A 261 7.93 7.07 20.22
N THR A 262 7.31 7.34 21.37
CA THR A 262 7.76 6.80 22.68
C THR A 262 7.77 5.27 22.67
N VAL A 263 6.74 4.64 22.11
CA VAL A 263 6.67 3.17 22.04
C VAL A 263 7.71 2.61 21.08
N ALA A 264 7.94 3.27 19.94
CA ALA A 264 9.01 2.88 19.02
C ALA A 264 10.37 2.94 19.73
N ALA A 265 10.67 4.03 20.45
CA ALA A 265 11.88 4.16 21.24
C ALA A 265 12.02 3.05 22.29
N LEU A 266 10.94 2.73 23.04
CA LEU A 266 10.98 1.64 24.04
C LEU A 266 11.30 0.28 23.42
N VAL A 267 10.86 0.04 22.19
CA VAL A 267 11.17 -1.18 21.44
C VAL A 267 12.58 -1.12 20.84
N ASP A 268 13.00 0.03 20.32
CA ASP A 268 14.32 0.28 19.73
C ASP A 268 15.46 0.11 20.75
N HIS A 269 15.25 0.63 21.96
CA HIS A 269 16.19 0.52 23.07
C HIS A 269 16.05 -0.80 23.86
N GLY A 270 15.20 -1.73 23.42
CA GLY A 270 15.10 -3.07 24.00
C GLY A 270 14.41 -3.15 25.36
N HIS A 271 13.75 -2.09 25.82
CA HIS A 271 12.95 -2.12 27.06
C HIS A 271 11.66 -2.92 26.90
N ILE A 272 11.16 -3.04 25.67
CA ILE A 272 10.09 -3.95 25.29
C ILE A 272 10.65 -4.86 24.18
N PRO A 273 10.81 -6.17 24.41
CA PRO A 273 11.41 -7.05 23.42
C PRO A 273 10.56 -7.13 22.14
N ALA A 274 11.21 -6.87 21.01
CA ALA A 274 10.57 -6.95 19.70
C ALA A 274 10.45 -8.43 19.28
N SER A 275 9.24 -8.96 19.26
CA SER A 275 9.02 -10.38 18.98
C SER A 275 9.00 -10.72 17.48
N ALA A 276 8.60 -9.82 16.58
CA ALA A 276 8.76 -10.02 15.12
C ALA A 276 8.66 -8.73 14.30
N VAL A 277 9.42 -8.69 13.22
CA VAL A 277 9.35 -7.67 12.16
C VAL A 277 8.57 -8.24 10.98
N LYS A 278 7.44 -7.64 10.62
CA LYS A 278 6.74 -7.92 9.37
C LYS A 278 7.05 -6.83 8.34
N LEU A 279 7.42 -7.23 7.14
CA LEU A 279 7.42 -6.30 6.01
C LEU A 279 5.98 -6.06 5.58
N GLN A 280 5.57 -4.80 5.51
CA GLN A 280 4.34 -4.41 4.82
C GLN A 280 4.58 -4.39 3.30
N PRO A 281 3.50 -4.48 2.49
CA PRO A 281 3.60 -4.38 1.02
C PRO A 281 4.24 -3.08 0.53
N ASP A 282 4.15 -2.00 1.30
CA ASP A 282 4.83 -0.71 1.04
C ASP A 282 6.33 -0.72 1.39
N GLY A 283 6.88 -1.89 1.76
CA GLY A 283 8.27 -2.06 2.19
C GLY A 283 8.53 -1.65 3.63
N ARG A 284 7.55 -1.13 4.37
CA ARG A 284 7.76 -0.69 5.76
C ARG A 284 7.83 -1.87 6.71
N LYS A 285 8.84 -1.86 7.57
CA LYS A 285 9.01 -2.85 8.64
C LYS A 285 8.10 -2.49 9.83
N VAL A 286 7.05 -3.28 10.06
CA VAL A 286 6.20 -3.18 11.26
C VAL A 286 6.70 -4.16 12.31
N ARG A 287 7.12 -3.61 13.44
CA ARG A 287 7.46 -4.39 14.63
C ARG A 287 6.19 -4.75 15.41
N SER A 288 6.13 -6.01 15.84
CA SER A 288 5.09 -6.54 16.71
C SER A 288 5.70 -7.07 18.00
N VAL A 289 5.02 -6.81 19.11
CA VAL A 289 5.42 -7.19 20.47
C VAL A 289 4.44 -8.23 20.98
N ALA A 290 4.90 -9.24 21.72
CA ALA A 290 3.99 -10.21 22.34
C ALA A 290 3.20 -9.56 23.47
N ARG A 291 1.96 -9.98 23.69
CA ARG A 291 1.12 -9.44 24.77
C ARG A 291 1.77 -9.66 26.14
N ALA A 292 2.36 -10.83 26.35
CA ALA A 292 3.07 -11.18 27.57
C ALA A 292 4.22 -10.21 27.89
N ASP A 293 5.03 -9.85 26.89
CA ASP A 293 6.15 -8.91 27.04
C ASP A 293 5.66 -7.51 27.42
N PHE A 294 4.55 -7.09 26.81
CA PHE A 294 3.92 -5.82 27.13
C PHE A 294 3.35 -5.80 28.56
N ASP A 295 2.69 -6.87 28.98
CA ASP A 295 2.13 -6.98 30.33
C ASP A 295 3.25 -7.06 31.38
N ALA A 296 4.37 -7.72 31.09
CA ALA A 296 5.57 -7.72 31.94
C ALA A 296 6.15 -6.30 32.11
N PHE A 297 6.27 -5.54 31.01
CA PHE A 297 6.69 -4.14 31.07
C PHE A 297 5.74 -3.30 31.93
N ARG A 298 4.43 -3.43 31.72
CA ARG A 298 3.40 -2.69 32.48
C ARG A 298 3.36 -3.08 33.97
N SER A 299 3.70 -4.32 34.30
CA SER A 299 3.78 -4.76 35.70
C SER A 299 4.95 -4.11 36.45
N THR A 300 6.04 -3.79 35.73
CA THR A 300 7.27 -3.26 36.29
C THR A 300 7.30 -1.73 36.32
N TYR A 301 6.80 -1.09 35.26
CA TYR A 301 6.91 0.35 35.04
C TYR A 301 5.55 1.05 35.05
N GLN A 302 5.51 2.27 35.58
CA GLN A 302 4.34 3.15 35.54
C GLN A 302 4.73 4.53 35.02
N SER A 303 3.90 5.12 34.16
CA SER A 303 4.13 6.47 33.64
C SER A 303 3.73 7.53 34.68
N VAL A 304 4.45 8.66 34.69
CA VAL A 304 4.08 9.82 35.54
C VAL A 304 2.68 10.29 35.26
N PHE A 305 2.23 10.26 34.00
CA PHE A 305 0.88 10.67 33.62
C PHE A 305 -0.18 9.81 34.30
N HIS A 306 0.01 8.49 34.34
CA HIS A 306 -0.92 7.60 35.02
C HIS A 306 -0.89 7.83 36.53
N LEU A 307 0.30 7.97 37.12
CA LEU A 307 0.46 8.19 38.55
C LEU A 307 -0.13 9.54 39.00
N ALA A 308 0.05 10.60 38.20
CA ALA A 308 -0.49 11.92 38.45
C ALA A 308 -2.02 11.92 38.40
N LYS A 309 -2.61 11.20 37.44
CA LYS A 309 -4.05 11.02 37.36
C LYS A 309 -4.61 10.26 38.56
N GLU A 310 -3.94 9.21 39.00
CA GLU A 310 -4.32 8.43 40.19
C GLU A 310 -4.27 9.28 41.47
N LEU A 311 -3.29 10.18 41.58
CA LEU A 311 -3.12 11.08 42.72
C LEU A 311 -3.87 12.41 42.58
N GLY A 312 -4.65 12.60 41.50
CA GLY A 312 -5.40 13.84 41.25
C GLY A 312 -4.52 15.09 41.12
N THR A 313 -3.30 14.96 40.61
CA THR A 313 -2.33 16.05 40.51
C THR A 313 -1.82 16.27 39.08
N SER A 314 -1.07 17.35 38.85
CA SER A 314 -0.48 17.60 37.54
C SER A 314 0.82 16.79 37.35
N PRO A 315 1.08 16.24 36.14
CA PRO A 315 2.29 15.47 35.86
C PRO A 315 3.59 16.24 36.15
N THR A 316 3.61 17.53 35.82
CA THR A 316 4.77 18.41 36.07
C THR A 316 5.04 18.57 37.56
N ARG A 317 3.99 18.74 38.37
CA ARG A 317 4.12 18.84 39.82
C ARG A 317 4.63 17.54 40.42
N LEU A 318 4.02 16.42 40.04
CA LEU A 318 4.41 15.11 40.54
C LEU A 318 5.87 14.78 40.20
N PHE A 319 6.31 15.09 38.97
CA PHE A 319 7.70 14.92 38.57
C PHE A 319 8.67 15.70 39.46
N ARG A 320 8.36 16.96 39.78
CA ARG A 320 9.18 17.79 40.68
C ARG A 320 9.23 17.21 42.10
N GLU A 321 8.11 16.77 42.64
CA GLU A 321 8.07 16.19 43.99
C GLU A 321 8.81 14.84 44.06
N LEU A 322 8.71 14.01 43.02
CA LEU A 322 9.49 12.77 42.93
C LEU A 322 11.00 13.04 42.87
N ALA A 323 11.42 14.05 42.12
CA ALA A 323 12.83 14.47 42.06
C ALA A 323 13.34 14.96 43.42
N LEU A 324 12.53 15.71 44.19
CA LEU A 324 12.86 16.16 45.55
C LEU A 324 12.95 15.01 46.56
N LEU A 325 12.30 13.89 46.29
CA LEU A 325 12.39 12.65 47.07
C LEU A 325 13.57 11.77 46.62
N GLY A 326 14.37 12.22 45.65
CA GLY A 326 15.49 11.44 45.10
C GLY A 326 15.05 10.29 44.18
N VAL A 327 13.77 10.20 43.84
CA VAL A 327 13.26 9.15 42.95
C VAL A 327 13.51 9.58 41.51
N GLN A 328 14.43 8.88 40.84
CA GLN A 328 14.80 9.15 39.45
C GLN A 328 13.91 8.36 38.48
N PRO A 329 13.60 8.91 37.29
CA PRO A 329 12.92 8.16 36.25
C PRO A 329 13.80 7.00 35.76
N ALA A 330 13.17 5.88 35.43
CA ALA A 330 13.84 4.67 34.96
C ALA A 330 14.43 4.83 33.54
N PHE A 331 13.93 5.80 32.76
CA PHE A 331 14.38 6.08 31.41
C PHE A 331 14.68 7.56 31.23
N ASP A 332 15.63 7.87 30.36
CA ASP A 332 15.97 9.25 30.04
C ASP A 332 14.85 9.93 29.25
N ARG A 333 14.34 11.03 29.81
CA ARG A 333 13.27 11.82 29.21
C ARG A 333 13.69 12.44 27.87
N SER A 334 14.99 12.67 27.65
CA SER A 334 15.51 13.19 26.37
C SER A 334 15.23 12.24 25.20
N VAL A 335 15.16 10.93 25.48
CA VAL A 335 15.00 9.87 24.49
C VAL A 335 13.53 9.44 24.35
N PHE A 336 12.80 9.33 25.46
CA PHE A 336 11.47 8.69 25.45
C PHE A 336 10.30 9.68 25.48
N TYR A 337 10.56 10.99 25.60
CA TYR A 337 9.56 12.07 25.70
C TYR A 337 8.53 11.93 26.85
N ALA A 338 8.60 10.84 27.61
CA ALA A 338 7.75 10.52 28.74
C ALA A 338 8.60 9.93 29.87
N ALA A 339 8.27 10.30 31.11
CA ALA A 339 8.93 9.78 32.29
C ALA A 339 8.20 8.52 32.79
N TYR A 340 8.94 7.42 32.89
CA TYR A 340 8.48 6.18 33.50
C TYR A 340 9.29 5.91 34.76
N TYR A 341 8.64 5.36 35.77
CA TYR A 341 9.22 5.02 37.06
C TYR A 341 8.97 3.54 37.32
N ARG A 342 9.90 2.88 38.03
CA ARG A 342 9.64 1.53 38.52
C ARG A 342 8.59 1.60 39.62
N ARG A 343 7.62 0.69 39.58
CA ARG A 343 6.55 0.65 40.57
C ARG A 343 7.06 0.41 41.98
N ALA A 344 8.11 -0.40 42.14
CA ALA A 344 8.75 -0.65 43.43
C ALA A 344 9.30 0.63 44.07
N ASP A 345 9.90 1.52 43.27
CA ASP A 345 10.47 2.78 43.74
C ASP A 345 9.38 3.75 44.18
N ILE A 346 8.25 3.79 43.44
CA ILE A 346 7.08 4.59 43.79
C ILE A 346 6.44 4.08 45.08
N GLU A 347 6.23 2.76 45.20
CA GLU A 347 5.53 2.19 46.36
C GLU A 347 6.33 2.42 47.65
N SER A 348 7.66 2.30 47.58
CA SER A 348 8.55 2.58 48.71
C SER A 348 8.45 4.04 49.22
N HIS A 349 8.05 4.98 48.35
CA HIS A 349 7.93 6.40 48.67
C HIS A 349 6.48 6.89 48.69
N ARG A 350 5.48 6.00 48.56
CA ARG A 350 4.08 6.37 48.30
C ARG A 350 3.51 7.30 49.36
N SER A 351 3.69 6.97 50.64
CA SER A 351 3.24 7.79 51.76
C SER A 351 3.85 9.19 51.75
N ASN A 352 5.14 9.29 51.39
CA ASN A 352 5.86 10.55 51.31
C ASN A 352 5.43 11.39 50.08
N VAL A 353 5.19 10.73 48.95
CA VAL A 353 4.68 11.38 47.72
C VAL A 353 3.30 11.99 47.98
N VAL A 354 2.37 11.24 48.59
CA VAL A 354 1.03 11.73 48.90
C VAL A 354 1.09 12.93 49.86
N ALA A 355 1.88 12.83 50.93
CA ALA A 355 2.04 13.91 51.90
C ALA A 355 2.60 15.19 51.25
N ARG A 356 3.60 15.08 50.39
CA ARG A 356 4.19 16.23 49.70
C ARG A 356 3.25 16.84 48.67
N VAL A 357 2.55 16.03 47.88
CA VAL A 357 1.56 16.53 46.93
C VAL A 357 0.46 17.32 47.64
N ALA A 358 -0.03 16.81 48.78
CA ALA A 358 -1.02 17.51 49.61
C ALA A 358 -0.48 18.84 50.19
N GLN A 359 0.74 18.85 50.74
CA GLN A 359 1.39 20.08 51.23
C GLN A 359 1.60 21.12 50.13
N SER A 360 2.00 20.66 48.96
CA SER A 360 2.24 21.48 47.78
C SER A 360 0.91 22.14 47.36
N ILE A 361 -0.19 21.38 47.23
CA ILE A 361 -1.52 21.92 46.88
C ILE A 361 -1.97 22.99 47.88
N ARG A 362 -1.79 22.75 49.19
CA ARG A 362 -2.13 23.71 50.25
C ARG A 362 -1.37 25.03 50.12
N ARG A 363 -0.09 25.00 49.74
CA ARG A 363 0.73 26.21 49.53
C ARG A 363 0.21 27.05 48.38
N ASP A 364 -0.16 26.43 47.27
CA ASP A 364 -0.70 27.15 46.11
C ASP A 364 -2.06 27.78 46.43
N THR A 365 -2.95 27.07 47.12
CA THR A 365 -4.25 27.64 47.54
C THR A 365 -4.10 28.80 48.53
N LYS A 366 -3.09 28.76 49.41
CA LYS A 366 -2.81 29.86 50.34
C LYS A 366 -2.18 31.08 49.65
N ALA A 367 -1.38 30.86 48.60
CA ALA A 367 -0.79 31.95 47.80
C ALA A 367 -1.83 32.64 46.90
N VAL A 368 -2.84 31.92 46.41
CA VAL A 368 -3.93 32.49 45.60
C VAL A 368 -4.97 33.23 46.45
N ALA A 369 -5.18 32.81 47.70
CA ALA A 369 -6.11 33.44 48.64
C ALA A 369 -5.52 34.64 49.40
N GLY A 370 -4.59 35.40 48.77
CA GLY A 370 -3.87 36.53 49.39
C GLY A 370 -4.74 37.31 50.37
N GLU A 371 -4.36 37.24 51.65
CA GLU A 371 -4.95 38.03 52.72
C GLU A 371 -4.82 39.52 52.36
N PRO A 372 -5.90 40.31 52.41
CA PRO A 372 -5.79 41.74 52.20
C PRO A 372 -4.91 42.32 53.30
N SER A 373 -3.79 42.89 52.88
CA SER A 373 -2.86 43.72 53.66
C SER A 373 -3.64 44.69 54.55
N SER A 374 -3.83 44.33 55.82
CA SER A 374 -4.41 45.18 56.86
C SER A 374 -3.33 46.10 57.42
N ASP A 375 -2.80 46.99 56.59
CA ASP A 375 -1.90 48.07 57.03
C ASP A 375 -2.48 49.40 56.55
N HIS A 376 -3.36 49.97 57.39
CA HIS A 376 -3.30 51.38 57.77
C HIS A 376 -4.27 51.66 58.93
N VAL A 377 -3.76 51.49 60.15
CA VAL A 377 -4.27 52.16 61.34
C VAL A 377 -3.62 53.54 61.43
N SER A 378 -4.48 54.56 61.34
CA SER A 378 -4.52 55.80 62.13
C SER A 378 -3.32 56.20 63.00
N THR A 379 -2.89 57.45 62.83
CA THR A 379 -2.58 58.42 63.90
C THR A 379 -3.01 59.80 63.38
N ALA A 380 -4.08 60.41 63.92
CA ALA A 380 -4.04 61.44 64.98
C ALA A 380 -3.01 62.54 64.67
N THR A 381 -3.35 63.83 64.56
CA THR A 381 -4.11 64.67 65.49
C THR A 381 -4.54 65.96 64.78
#